data_AF-A0A346SEU7-F1
#
_entry.id   AF-A0A346SEU7-F1
#
_cell.length_a   1.000
_cell.length_b   1.000
_cell.length_c   1.000
_cell.angle_alpha   90.00
_cell.angle_beta   90.00
_cell.angle_gamma   90.00
#
_symmetry.space_group_name_H-M   'P 1'
#
loop_
_entity.id
_entity.type
_entity.pdbx_description
1 polymer ?
#
loop_
_entity_poly.entity_id
_entity_poly.type
_entity_poly.pdbx_seq_one_letter_code
_entity_poly.pdbx_strand_id
1 'polypeptide(L)'
;MVSRRQYNVLIPKGEGQFPAVIFLHGSRGTGQKAIQSAFPVKSILELGYAIVAPTALEIEYQNGPGTGWVWNDAYYGRHDFEFIAKVLEDVLARSPIDPAQIVTTGHSRGESFAW
;
A
#
# COMPACT_ATOMS: atom_id res chain seq x y z
N MET A 1 -5.01 -10.39 4.09
CA MET A 1 -4.93 -10.76 2.66
C MET A 1 -6.26 -10.47 2.02
N VAL A 2 -6.28 -9.90 0.82
CA VAL A 2 -7.49 -9.69 0.00
C VAL A 2 -7.16 -10.01 -1.45
N SER A 3 -8.10 -10.61 -2.19
CA SER A 3 -7.88 -11.04 -3.58
C SER A 3 -6.61 -11.90 -3.76
N ARG A 4 -6.28 -12.76 -2.77
CA ARG A 4 -5.05 -13.59 -2.70
C ARG A 4 -3.74 -12.79 -2.65
N ARG A 5 -3.79 -11.48 -2.40
CA ARG A 5 -2.62 -10.61 -2.22
C ARG A 5 -2.50 -10.17 -0.77
N GLN A 6 -1.28 -9.87 -0.38
CA GLN A 6 -0.95 -9.46 0.99
C GLN A 6 -0.96 -7.94 1.13
N TYR A 7 -1.32 -7.48 2.32
CA TYR A 7 -1.10 -6.11 2.76
C TYR A 7 -0.71 -6.18 4.24
N ASN A 8 0.00 -5.16 4.69
CA ASN A 8 0.41 -4.98 6.07
C ASN A 8 -0.18 -3.66 6.58
N VAL A 9 -0.53 -3.62 7.86
CA VAL A 9 -1.04 -2.40 8.50
C VAL A 9 -0.34 -2.21 9.84
N LEU A 10 0.04 -0.98 10.14
CA LEU A 10 0.43 -0.55 11.48
C LEU A 10 -0.46 0.61 11.90
N ILE A 11 -0.93 0.54 13.13
CA ILE A 11 -1.77 1.55 13.77
C ILE A 11 -0.91 2.26 14.82
N PRO A 12 -0.92 3.59 14.89
CA PRO A 12 -0.23 4.34 15.95
C PRO A 12 -0.86 4.03 17.32
N LYS A 13 -0.14 4.37 18.39
CA LYS A 13 -0.68 4.24 19.75
C LYS A 13 -1.73 5.34 19.99
N GLY A 14 -2.79 5.03 20.72
CA GLY A 14 -3.83 5.97 21.10
C GLY A 14 -5.22 5.37 21.02
N GLU A 15 -6.24 6.21 21.20
CA GLU A 15 -7.65 5.87 21.06
C GLU A 15 -8.30 6.70 19.95
N GLY A 16 -9.41 6.22 19.40
CA GLY A 16 -10.16 6.91 18.34
C GLY A 16 -9.83 6.42 16.92
N GLN A 17 -10.33 7.16 15.93
CA GLN A 17 -10.04 6.89 14.52
C GLN A 17 -8.78 7.65 14.09
N PHE A 18 -7.92 6.98 13.31
CA PHE A 18 -6.65 7.52 12.84
C PHE A 18 -6.70 7.91 11.36
N PRO A 19 -6.07 9.02 10.95
CA PRO A 19 -5.77 9.23 9.54
C PRO A 19 -4.83 8.12 9.04
N ALA A 20 -4.80 7.85 7.74
CA ALA A 20 -4.00 6.78 7.17
C ALA A 20 -3.22 7.18 5.93
N VAL A 21 -2.01 6.61 5.79
CA VAL A 21 -1.21 6.64 4.58
C VAL A 21 -1.26 5.27 3.92
N ILE A 22 -1.73 5.19 2.68
CA ILE A 22 -1.50 4.04 1.82
C ILE A 22 -0.11 4.23 1.18
N PHE A 23 0.85 3.41 1.58
CA PHE A 23 2.23 3.48 1.07
C PHE A 23 2.50 2.39 0.05
N LEU A 24 2.72 2.80 -1.20
CA LEU A 24 2.95 1.93 -2.35
C LEU A 24 4.45 1.71 -2.57
N HIS A 25 4.90 0.46 -2.44
CA HIS A 25 6.32 0.12 -2.60
C HIS A 25 6.81 0.31 -4.05
N GLY A 26 8.11 0.54 -4.25
CA GLY A 26 8.71 0.56 -5.59
C GLY A 26 8.83 -0.82 -6.26
N SER A 27 9.34 -0.87 -7.49
CA SER A 27 9.57 -2.13 -8.21
C SER A 27 10.34 -3.14 -7.35
N ARG A 28 9.95 -4.42 -7.39
CA ARG A 28 10.55 -5.52 -6.62
C ARG A 28 10.45 -5.39 -5.08
N GLY A 29 9.64 -4.45 -4.59
CA GLY A 29 9.35 -4.27 -3.16
C GLY A 29 8.21 -5.14 -2.65
N THR A 30 7.92 -5.09 -1.35
CA THR A 30 6.70 -5.69 -0.79
C THR A 30 6.14 -4.78 0.29
N GLY A 31 4.85 -4.94 0.60
CA GLY A 31 4.22 -4.26 1.73
C GLY A 31 4.92 -4.55 3.05
N GLN A 32 5.33 -5.81 3.25
CA GLN A 32 6.11 -6.22 4.43
C GLN A 32 7.45 -5.49 4.53
N LYS A 33 8.23 -5.42 3.44
CA LYS A 33 9.50 -4.69 3.44
C LYS A 33 9.28 -3.19 3.66
N ALA A 34 8.23 -2.62 3.08
CA ALA A 34 7.87 -1.22 3.29
C ALA A 34 7.58 -0.93 4.77
N ILE A 35 6.81 -1.80 5.44
CA ILE A 35 6.44 -1.62 6.85
C ILE A 35 7.59 -1.88 7.84
N GLN A 36 8.60 -2.63 7.40
CA GLN A 36 9.83 -2.87 8.17
C GLN A 36 10.89 -1.76 8.00
N SER A 37 10.70 -0.85 7.02
CA SER A 37 11.63 0.24 6.81
C SER A 37 11.51 1.28 7.93
N ALA A 38 12.63 1.67 8.54
CA ALA A 38 12.62 2.69 9.61
C ALA A 38 12.05 4.04 9.12
N PHE A 39 12.36 4.41 7.88
CA PHE A 39 11.79 5.56 7.19
C PHE A 39 11.06 5.07 5.93
N PRO A 40 9.80 5.44 5.68
CA PRO A 40 9.02 6.50 6.33
C PRO A 40 8.13 6.06 7.51
N VAL A 41 8.11 4.77 7.88
CA VAL A 41 7.12 4.20 8.83
C VAL A 41 7.14 4.87 10.19
N LYS A 42 8.33 5.07 10.77
CA LYS A 42 8.45 5.67 12.10
C LYS A 42 7.83 7.06 12.13
N SER A 43 8.17 7.91 11.16
CA SER A 43 7.66 9.29 11.07
C SER A 43 6.15 9.33 10.84
N ILE A 44 5.61 8.43 10.01
CA ILE A 44 4.16 8.33 9.77
C ILE A 44 3.42 8.00 11.08
N LEU A 45 3.90 7.00 11.83
CA LEU A 45 3.29 6.60 13.10
C LEU A 45 3.45 7.69 14.18
N GLU A 46 4.59 8.37 14.25
CA GLU A 46 4.84 9.48 15.18
C GLU A 46 3.95 10.70 14.92
N LEU A 47 3.56 10.92 13.65
CA LEU A 47 2.57 11.93 13.27
C LEU A 47 1.12 11.52 13.54
N GLY A 48 0.88 10.31 14.07
CA GLY A 48 -0.44 9.80 14.38
C GLY A 48 -1.19 9.20 13.18
N TYR A 49 -0.49 8.92 12.07
CA TYR A 49 -1.08 8.26 10.92
C TYR A 49 -0.88 6.75 11.01
N ALA A 50 -1.93 5.98 10.71
CA ALA A 50 -1.79 4.59 10.34
C ALA A 50 -1.05 4.47 9.00
N ILE A 51 -0.36 3.35 8.79
CA ILE A 51 0.25 3.02 7.50
C ILE A 51 -0.31 1.70 6.99
N VAL A 52 -0.79 1.73 5.76
CA VAL A 52 -1.28 0.56 5.01
C VAL A 52 -0.32 0.31 3.85
N ALA A 53 0.32 -0.85 3.84
CA ALA A 53 1.33 -1.22 2.86
C ALA A 53 0.88 -2.48 2.09
N PRO A 54 0.15 -2.32 0.98
CA PRO A 54 -0.21 -3.44 0.11
C PRO A 54 0.99 -3.98 -0.69
N THR A 55 0.92 -5.24 -1.10
CA THR A 55 1.94 -5.89 -1.94
C THR A 55 1.37 -6.13 -3.34
N ALA A 56 2.05 -5.59 -4.35
CA ALA A 56 1.71 -5.79 -5.75
C ALA A 56 1.91 -7.26 -6.19
N LEU A 57 1.38 -7.64 -7.34
CA LEU A 57 1.67 -8.95 -7.94
C LEU A 57 3.04 -8.97 -8.59
N GLU A 58 3.55 -10.18 -8.81
CA GLU A 58 4.65 -10.41 -9.72
C GLU A 58 4.28 -9.96 -11.14
N ILE A 59 5.21 -9.27 -11.79
CA ILE A 59 5.19 -8.86 -13.18
C ILE A 59 6.57 -9.11 -13.80
N GLU A 60 6.59 -9.20 -15.12
CA GLU A 60 7.84 -9.28 -15.86
C GLU A 60 8.45 -7.89 -16.07
N TYR A 61 9.70 -7.73 -15.62
CA TYR A 61 10.58 -6.60 -15.93
C TYR A 61 11.65 -7.04 -16.94
N GLN A 62 12.32 -6.08 -17.57
CA GLN A 62 13.42 -6.35 -18.52
C GLN A 62 14.56 -7.21 -17.92
N ASN A 63 14.77 -7.13 -16.60
CA ASN A 63 15.82 -7.85 -15.88
C ASN A 63 15.28 -9.02 -15.03
N GLY A 64 14.12 -9.58 -15.41
CA GLY A 64 13.49 -10.74 -14.78
C GLY A 64 12.34 -10.37 -13.82
N PRO A 65 11.61 -11.38 -13.30
CA PRO A 65 10.37 -11.18 -12.58
C PRO A 65 10.54 -10.38 -11.29
N GLY A 66 9.47 -9.76 -10.86
CA GLY A 66 9.38 -9.14 -9.54
C GLY A 66 8.06 -8.44 -9.31
N THR A 67 7.79 -8.06 -8.07
CA THR A 67 6.54 -7.38 -7.69
C THR A 67 6.45 -5.97 -8.30
N GLY A 68 5.30 -5.61 -8.85
CA GLY A 68 5.09 -4.29 -9.43
C GLY A 68 3.63 -3.94 -9.69
N TRP A 69 3.34 -2.64 -9.55
CA TRP A 69 2.00 -2.07 -9.77
C TRP A 69 1.67 -1.97 -11.25
N VAL A 70 0.42 -2.18 -11.60
CA VAL A 70 -0.08 -2.04 -12.97
C VAL A 70 -1.23 -1.05 -13.00
N TRP A 71 -1.06 0.03 -13.75
CA TRP A 71 -2.10 1.03 -14.03
C TRP A 71 -2.52 1.09 -15.50
N ASN A 72 -1.74 0.46 -16.39
CA ASN A 72 -2.04 0.36 -17.80
C ASN A 72 -2.33 -1.11 -18.14
N ASP A 73 -3.59 -1.38 -18.50
CA ASP A 73 -4.10 -2.71 -18.80
C ASP A 73 -3.60 -3.25 -20.15
N ALA A 74 -3.19 -2.41 -21.08
CA ALA A 74 -2.77 -2.81 -22.42
C ALA A 74 -1.61 -3.82 -22.43
N TYR A 75 -0.73 -3.78 -21.41
CA TYR A 75 0.44 -4.65 -21.34
C TYR A 75 0.23 -5.90 -20.48
N TYR A 76 -0.62 -5.84 -19.46
CA TYR A 76 -0.77 -6.90 -18.46
C TYR A 76 -2.19 -7.49 -18.37
N GLY A 77 -3.16 -6.95 -19.11
CA GLY A 77 -4.57 -7.38 -19.09
C GLY A 77 -5.29 -7.15 -17.77
N ARG A 78 -4.75 -6.26 -16.90
CA ARG A 78 -5.28 -5.96 -15.57
C ARG A 78 -4.82 -4.59 -15.10
N HIS A 79 -5.47 -4.05 -14.08
CA HIS A 79 -4.98 -2.93 -13.28
C HIS A 79 -5.11 -3.25 -11.79
N ASP A 80 -4.33 -2.56 -10.96
CA ASP A 80 -4.29 -2.80 -9.52
C ASP A 80 -5.25 -1.90 -8.72
N PHE A 81 -6.01 -0.99 -9.37
CA PHE A 81 -6.96 -0.10 -8.69
C PHE A 81 -8.03 -0.84 -7.89
N GLU A 82 -8.65 -1.89 -8.45
CA GLU A 82 -9.62 -2.73 -7.75
C GLU A 82 -9.02 -3.44 -6.54
N PHE A 83 -7.75 -3.81 -6.61
CA PHE A 83 -7.06 -4.41 -5.48
C PHE A 83 -6.89 -3.38 -4.36
N ILE A 84 -6.49 -2.15 -4.68
CA ILE A 84 -6.39 -1.07 -3.68
C ILE A 84 -7.75 -0.76 -3.04
N ALA A 85 -8.83 -0.70 -3.83
CA ALA A 85 -10.18 -0.51 -3.31
C ALA A 85 -10.57 -1.62 -2.31
N LYS A 86 -10.29 -2.89 -2.64
CA LYS A 86 -10.55 -4.03 -1.74
C LYS A 86 -9.66 -4.02 -0.49
N VAL A 87 -8.43 -3.52 -0.59
CA VAL A 87 -7.56 -3.32 0.59
C VAL A 87 -8.19 -2.25 1.49
N LEU A 88 -8.67 -1.14 0.92
CA LEU A 88 -9.30 -0.06 1.67
C LEU A 88 -10.56 -0.54 2.40
N GLU A 89 -11.44 -1.27 1.71
CA GLU A 89 -12.64 -1.88 2.29
C GLU A 89 -12.29 -2.78 3.49
N ASP A 90 -11.33 -3.68 3.30
CA ASP A 90 -10.95 -4.65 4.34
C ASP A 90 -10.24 -3.99 5.52
N VAL A 91 -9.45 -2.95 5.27
CA VAL A 91 -8.77 -2.17 6.32
C VAL A 91 -9.77 -1.36 7.13
N LEU A 92 -10.69 -0.65 6.48
CA LEU A 92 -11.72 0.15 7.16
C LEU A 92 -12.67 -0.73 7.99
N ALA A 93 -12.93 -1.96 7.55
CA ALA A 93 -13.75 -2.91 8.30
C ALA A 93 -13.05 -3.48 9.56
N ARG A 94 -11.71 -3.44 9.63
CA ARG A 94 -10.92 -4.14 10.66
C ARG A 94 -10.07 -3.23 11.53
N SER A 95 -9.88 -1.98 11.13
CA SER A 95 -8.97 -1.03 11.78
C SER A 95 -9.68 0.29 12.05
N PRO A 96 -9.33 0.99 13.14
CA PRO A 96 -9.93 2.27 13.49
C PRO A 96 -9.33 3.39 12.62
N ILE A 97 -9.57 3.36 11.31
CA ILE A 97 -9.11 4.40 10.38
C ILE A 97 -10.28 5.32 10.04
N ASP A 98 -10.02 6.63 9.99
CA ASP A 98 -10.98 7.63 9.52
C ASP A 98 -11.00 7.62 7.98
N PRO A 99 -12.13 7.22 7.34
CA PRO A 99 -12.24 7.20 5.89
C PRO A 99 -12.13 8.59 5.25
N ALA A 100 -12.35 9.67 6.00
CA ALA A 100 -12.22 11.04 5.51
C ALA A 100 -10.76 11.54 5.48
N GLN A 101 -9.82 10.81 6.07
CA GLN A 101 -8.43 11.24 6.24
C GLN A 101 -7.44 10.18 5.73
N ILE A 102 -7.57 9.83 4.45
CA ILE A 102 -6.71 8.85 3.80
C ILE A 102 -5.93 9.51 2.67
N VAL A 103 -4.61 9.39 2.73
CA VAL A 103 -3.70 9.86 1.69
C VAL A 103 -2.94 8.68 1.09
N THR A 104 -2.58 8.78 -0.19
CA THR A 104 -1.79 7.75 -0.88
C THR A 104 -0.46 8.34 -1.33
N THR A 105 0.60 7.59 -1.15
CA THR A 105 1.94 7.95 -1.62
C THR A 105 2.74 6.68 -1.91
N GLY A 106 3.95 6.82 -2.41
CA GLY A 106 4.81 5.68 -2.68
C GLY A 106 6.22 6.09 -3.03
N HIS A 107 6.99 5.12 -3.53
CA HIS A 107 8.34 5.35 -4.03
C HIS A 107 8.49 4.76 -5.43
N SER A 108 9.11 5.51 -6.35
CA SER A 108 9.43 5.04 -7.71
C SER A 108 8.16 4.53 -8.43
N ARG A 109 8.11 3.27 -8.86
CA ARG A 109 6.90 2.69 -9.48
C ARG A 109 5.65 2.79 -8.61
N GLY A 110 5.80 2.77 -7.28
CA GLY A 110 4.68 2.97 -6.36
C GLY A 110 4.18 4.41 -6.34
N GLU A 111 5.07 5.39 -6.50
CA GLU A 111 4.68 6.80 -6.65
C GLU A 111 4.02 7.03 -8.01
N SER A 112 4.53 6.43 -9.09
CA SER A 112 3.88 6.48 -10.42
C SER A 112 2.51 5.84 -10.46
N PHE A 113 2.21 4.91 -9.55
CA PHE A 113 0.89 4.32 -9.41
C PHE A 113 -0.06 5.15 -8.55
N ALA A 114 0.49 6.00 -7.66
CA ALA A 114 -0.27 6.90 -6.81
C ALA A 114 -0.83 8.12 -7.56
N TRP A 115 -0.23 8.47 -8.69
CA TRP A 115 -0.57 9.60 -9.56
C TRP A 115 -1.26 9.14 -10.84
#